data_AF-A0A6G9HIG9-F1
#
_entry.id   AF-A0A6G9HIG9-F1
#
_cell.length_a   1.000
_cell.length_b   1.000
_cell.length_c   1.000
_cell.angle_alpha   90.00
_cell.angle_beta   90.00
_cell.angle_gamma   90.00
#
_symmetry.space_group_name_H-M   'P 1'
#
loop_
_entity.id
_entity.type
_entity.pdbx_description
1 polymer ?
#
loop_
_entity_poly.entity_id
_entity_poly.type
_entity_poly.pdbx_seq_one_letter_code
_entity_poly.pdbx_strand_id
1 'polypeptide(L)'
;MNISIIGTGLIGGSMALKLKQKGLASKIIGIDKNEEHLKEAKSLGIIDDYLPFEEGVKNADLIIVAIPVDAARIILPNILDLLNDKQTIMDVGSTKDGIVKAIKNHPNRSRYVATHPMWGNRE
;
A
#
# COMPACT_ATOMS: atom_id res chain seq x y z
N MET A 1 -4.31 13.32 -5.70
CA MET A 1 -4.90 11.99 -5.38
C MET A 1 -4.63 11.67 -3.92
N ASN A 2 -5.54 10.95 -3.27
CA ASN A 2 -5.35 10.38 -1.95
C ASN A 2 -4.70 9.00 -2.10
N ILE A 3 -3.60 8.76 -1.41
CA ILE A 3 -2.85 7.52 -1.51
C ILE A 3 -2.74 6.89 -0.13
N SER A 4 -3.06 5.60 -0.04
CA SER A 4 -2.83 4.81 1.18
C SER A 4 -1.63 3.90 1.01
N ILE A 5 -0.77 3.86 2.02
CA ILE A 5 0.43 3.03 2.06
C ILE A 5 0.29 2.06 3.23
N ILE A 6 0.14 0.78 2.91
CA ILE A 6 0.10 -0.31 3.87
C ILE A 6 1.54 -0.80 4.06
N GLY A 7 2.11 -0.53 5.23
CA GLY A 7 3.52 -0.74 5.56
C GLY A 7 4.34 0.53 5.37
N THR A 8 4.64 1.26 6.46
CA THR A 8 5.37 2.54 6.42
C THR A 8 6.87 2.41 6.66
N GLY A 9 7.42 1.20 6.49
CA GLY A 9 8.86 0.94 6.55
C GLY A 9 9.64 1.52 5.35
N LEU A 10 10.86 1.05 5.12
CA LEU A 10 11.79 1.62 4.13
C LEU A 10 11.19 1.81 2.74
N ILE A 11 10.60 0.76 2.15
CA ILE A 11 10.06 0.83 0.78
C ILE A 11 8.81 1.71 0.71
N GLY A 12 7.86 1.51 1.63
CA GLY A 12 6.62 2.30 1.68
C GLY A 12 6.89 3.77 1.92
N GLY A 13 7.75 4.09 2.89
CA GLY A 13 8.17 5.46 3.19
C GLY A 13 8.94 6.12 2.06
N SER A 14 9.86 5.41 1.40
CA SER A 14 10.57 5.91 0.22
C SER A 14 9.62 6.26 -0.91
N MET A 15 8.61 5.42 -1.15
CA MET A 15 7.59 5.68 -2.16
C MET A 15 6.71 6.88 -1.78
N ALA A 16 6.32 6.99 -0.51
CA ALA A 16 5.56 8.13 0.01
C ALA A 16 6.25 9.46 -0.28
N LEU A 17 7.54 9.54 0.07
CA LEU A 17 8.36 10.73 -0.15
C LEU A 17 8.48 11.08 -1.63
N LYS A 18 8.69 10.10 -2.51
CA LYS A 18 8.77 10.36 -3.96
C LYS A 18 7.43 10.76 -4.56
N LEU A 19 6.32 10.18 -4.12
CA LEU A 19 4.98 10.56 -4.57
C LEU A 19 4.65 12.01 -4.20
N LYS A 20 5.02 12.45 -2.98
CA LYS A 20 4.91 13.85 -2.55
C LYS A 20 5.82 14.76 -3.37
N GLN A 21 7.10 14.42 -3.50
CA GLN A 21 8.08 15.22 -4.27
C GLN A 21 7.69 15.41 -5.73
N LYS A 22 7.01 14.43 -6.34
CA LYS A 22 6.53 14.51 -7.73
C LYS A 22 5.16 15.18 -7.87
N GLY A 23 4.54 15.61 -6.77
CA GLY A 23 3.21 16.22 -6.78
C GLY A 23 2.07 15.27 -7.18
N LEU A 24 2.30 13.95 -7.09
CA LEU A 24 1.30 12.94 -7.47
C LEU A 24 0.32 12.66 -6.31
N ALA A 25 0.81 12.75 -5.07
CA ALA A 25 0.00 12.65 -3.86
C ALA A 25 -0.41 14.02 -3.35
N SER A 26 -1.70 14.22 -3.14
CA SER A 26 -2.24 15.38 -2.42
C SER A 26 -2.35 15.08 -0.91
N LYS A 27 -2.57 13.81 -0.58
CA LYS A 27 -2.59 13.29 0.79
C LYS A 27 -2.07 11.86 0.80
N ILE A 28 -1.24 11.54 1.79
CA ILE A 28 -0.76 10.18 2.06
C ILE A 28 -1.26 9.73 3.43
N ILE A 29 -1.96 8.60 3.44
CA ILE A 29 -2.41 7.90 4.64
C ILE A 29 -1.52 6.67 4.89
N GLY A 30 -0.90 6.61 6.06
CA GLY A 30 -0.18 5.43 6.53
C GLY A 30 -1.13 4.41 7.16
N ILE A 31 -0.87 3.13 6.91
CA ILE A 31 -1.53 1.99 7.55
C ILE A 31 -0.45 1.01 7.95
N ASP A 32 -0.32 0.70 9.23
CA ASP A 32 0.67 -0.24 9.75
C ASP A 32 0.10 -0.94 11.00
N LYS A 33 0.65 -2.11 11.33
CA LYS A 33 0.33 -2.80 12.59
C LYS A 33 1.08 -2.18 13.77
N ASN A 34 2.24 -1.57 13.51
CA ASN A 34 3.01 -0.88 14.53
C ASN A 34 2.64 0.60 14.57
N GLU A 35 1.96 1.02 15.64
CA GLU A 35 1.58 2.43 15.83
C GLU A 35 2.79 3.36 16.01
N GLU A 36 3.92 2.85 16.52
CA GLU A 36 5.15 3.64 16.67
C GLU A 36 5.72 4.02 15.29
N HIS A 37 5.72 3.09 14.33
CA HIS A 37 6.12 3.38 12.95
C HIS A 37 5.23 4.43 12.30
N LEU A 38 3.92 4.44 12.60
CA LEU A 38 2.99 5.45 12.08
C LEU A 38 3.27 6.83 12.67
N LYS A 39 3.50 6.90 13.98
CA LYS A 39 3.86 8.14 14.68
C LYS A 39 5.16 8.72 14.16
N GLU A 40 6.18 7.88 13.99
CA GLU A 40 7.46 8.27 13.41
C GLU A 40 7.32 8.72 11.95
N ALA A 41 6.64 7.96 11.10
CA ALA A 41 6.43 8.35 9.71
C ALA A 41 5.68 9.68 9.59
N LYS A 42 4.72 9.96 10.48
CA LYS A 42 4.01 11.24 10.53
C LYS A 42 4.91 12.38 11.01
N SER A 43 5.71 12.17 12.06
CA SER A 43 6.62 13.20 12.58
C SER A 43 7.72 13.56 11.58
N LEU A 44 8.18 12.59 10.79
CA LEU A 44 9.13 12.77 9.70
C LEU A 44 8.50 13.35 8.41
N GLY A 45 7.18 13.56 8.39
CA GLY A 45 6.44 14.09 7.24
C GLY A 45 6.38 13.13 6.03
N ILE A 46 6.69 11.85 6.24
CA ILE A 46 6.62 10.78 5.22
C ILE A 46 5.17 10.55 4.83
N ILE A 47 4.28 10.47 5.83
CA ILE A 47 2.83 10.40 5.68
C ILE A 47 2.20 11.70 6.23
N ASP A 48 1.01 12.05 5.76
CA ASP A 48 0.28 13.22 6.25
C ASP A 48 -0.61 12.85 7.45
N ASP A 49 -1.16 11.63 7.43
CA ASP A 49 -1.92 11.07 8.54
C ASP A 49 -1.90 9.54 8.54
N TYR A 50 -2.49 8.90 9.54
CA TYR A 50 -2.71 7.45 9.55
C TYR A 50 -4.14 7.12 10.00
N LEU A 51 -4.70 6.06 9.42
CA LEU A 51 -6.07 5.63 9.67
C LEU A 51 -6.14 4.12 9.94
N PRO A 52 -7.20 3.63 10.60
CA PRO A 52 -7.50 2.22 10.64
C PRO A 52 -7.59 1.62 9.24
N PHE A 53 -7.26 0.32 9.12
CA PHE A 53 -7.11 -0.38 7.85
C PHE A 53 -8.27 -0.14 6.86
N GLU A 54 -9.51 -0.39 7.26
CA GLU A 54 -10.66 -0.23 6.36
C GLU A 54 -10.89 1.23 5.94
N GLU A 55 -10.76 2.16 6.87
CA GLU A 55 -10.97 3.59 6.60
C GLU A 55 -9.89 4.12 5.66
N GLY A 56 -8.63 3.73 5.87
CA GLY A 56 -7.53 4.09 4.99
C GLY A 56 -7.70 3.51 3.58
N VAL A 57 -8.19 2.28 3.46
CA VAL A 57 -8.48 1.67 2.15
C VAL A 57 -9.63 2.39 1.44
N LYS A 58 -10.77 2.61 2.11
CA LYS A 58 -11.98 3.21 1.49
C LYS A 58 -11.76 4.65 1.02
N ASN A 59 -10.85 5.39 1.65
CA ASN A 59 -10.61 6.82 1.36
C ASN A 59 -9.48 7.10 0.35
N ALA A 60 -8.85 6.08 -0.23
CA ALA A 60 -7.73 6.23 -1.15
C ALA A 60 -8.13 6.05 -2.62
N ASP A 61 -7.51 6.78 -3.54
CA ASP A 61 -7.59 6.51 -4.98
C ASP A 61 -6.63 5.38 -5.37
N LEU A 62 -5.45 5.34 -4.73
CA LEU A 62 -4.41 4.33 -4.93
C LEU A 62 -4.01 3.72 -3.58
N ILE A 63 -4.01 2.40 -3.52
CA ILE A 63 -3.51 1.63 -2.38
C ILE A 63 -2.20 0.98 -2.77
N ILE A 64 -1.16 1.19 -1.96
CA ILE A 64 0.16 0.60 -2.11
C ILE A 64 0.39 -0.38 -0.97
N VAL A 65 0.66 -1.64 -1.30
CA VAL A 65 0.97 -2.70 -0.33
C VAL A 65 2.48 -2.92 -0.28
N ALA A 66 3.10 -2.43 0.79
CA ALA A 66 4.54 -2.45 1.05
C ALA A 66 4.91 -3.25 2.32
N ILE A 67 4.21 -4.36 2.54
CA ILE A 67 4.47 -5.34 3.60
C ILE A 67 5.08 -6.62 3.03
N PRO A 68 5.63 -7.53 3.87
CA PRO A 68 6.15 -8.82 3.41
C PRO A 68 5.15 -9.60 2.54
N VAL A 69 5.67 -10.29 1.51
CA VAL A 69 4.86 -10.95 0.48
C VAL A 69 3.82 -11.92 1.07
N ASP A 70 4.20 -12.69 2.08
CA ASP A 70 3.30 -13.65 2.72
C ASP A 70 2.12 -12.96 3.40
N ALA A 71 2.36 -11.81 4.04
CA ALA A 71 1.32 -11.00 4.64
C ALA A 71 0.44 -10.34 3.55
N ALA A 72 1.05 -9.81 2.50
CA ALA A 72 0.34 -9.22 1.36
C ALA A 72 -0.62 -10.23 0.72
N ARG A 73 -0.16 -11.47 0.48
CA ARG A 73 -0.97 -12.55 -0.07
C ARG A 73 -2.24 -12.84 0.75
N ILE A 74 -2.17 -12.72 2.08
CA ILE A 74 -3.29 -12.98 2.98
C ILE A 74 -4.32 -11.85 2.94
N ILE A 75 -3.86 -10.59 2.95
CA ILE A 75 -4.78 -9.44 3.10
C ILE A 75 -5.34 -8.93 1.77
N LEU A 76 -4.69 -9.23 0.64
CA LEU A 76 -5.07 -8.67 -0.65
C LEU A 76 -6.52 -8.96 -1.07
N PRO A 77 -7.08 -10.18 -0.88
CA PRO A 77 -8.49 -10.44 -1.13
C PRO A 77 -9.40 -9.50 -0.32
N ASN A 78 -9.12 -9.34 0.99
CA ASN A 78 -9.91 -8.46 1.85
C ASN A 78 -9.82 -6.98 1.41
N ILE A 79 -8.66 -6.54 0.90
CA ILE A 79 -8.55 -5.19 0.34
C ILE A 79 -9.44 -5.08 -0.90
N LEU A 80 -9.40 -6.07 -1.80
CA LEU A 80 -10.20 -6.09 -3.02
C LEU A 80 -11.71 -6.06 -2.75
N ASP A 81 -12.18 -6.66 -1.65
CA ASP A 81 -13.59 -6.60 -1.21
C ASP A 81 -14.02 -5.18 -0.80
N LEU A 82 -13.08 -4.35 -0.35
CA LEU A 82 -13.36 -2.98 0.09
C LEU A 82 -13.27 -1.95 -1.05
N LEU A 83 -12.76 -2.34 -2.22
CA LEU A 83 -12.53 -1.41 -3.33
C LEU A 83 -13.82 -1.04 -4.06
N ASN A 84 -13.89 0.23 -4.45
CA ASN A 84 -14.84 0.74 -5.43
C ASN A 84 -14.24 0.76 -6.85
N ASP A 85 -15.06 1.11 -7.84
CA ASP A 85 -14.70 1.06 -9.26
C ASP A 85 -13.63 2.05 -9.73
N LYS A 86 -13.27 3.02 -8.90
CA LYS A 86 -12.28 4.05 -9.21
C LYS A 86 -10.92 3.79 -8.54
N GLN A 87 -10.85 2.82 -7.63
CA GLN A 87 -9.64 2.55 -6.85
C GLN A 87 -8.73 1.57 -7.57
N THR A 88 -7.42 1.77 -7.41
CA THR A 88 -6.39 0.84 -7.87
C THR A 88 -5.56 0.38 -6.68
N ILE A 89 -5.14 -0.89 -6.71
CA ILE A 89 -4.19 -1.44 -5.75
C ILE A 89 -2.95 -1.95 -6.47
N MET A 90 -1.79 -1.67 -5.90
CA MET A 90 -0.52 -2.26 -6.32
C MET A 90 0.27 -2.77 -5.11
N ASP A 91 1.08 -3.81 -5.32
CA ASP A 91 2.02 -4.28 -4.31
C ASP A 91 3.47 -4.11 -4.79
N VAL A 92 4.40 -4.06 -3.84
CA VAL A 92 5.84 -3.92 -4.12
C VAL A 92 6.66 -5.15 -3.73
N GLY A 93 6.02 -6.30 -3.51
CA GLY A 93 6.69 -7.53 -3.09
C GLY A 93 7.65 -8.12 -4.14
N SER A 94 8.61 -8.95 -3.72
CA SER A 94 9.58 -9.53 -4.68
C SER A 94 9.07 -10.72 -5.48
N THR A 95 8.05 -11.43 -5.00
CA THR A 95 7.49 -12.61 -5.67
C THR A 95 5.99 -12.44 -5.91
N LYS A 96 5.51 -12.85 -7.09
CA LYS A 96 4.16 -12.53 -7.59
C LYS A 96 3.25 -13.73 -7.76
N ASP A 97 3.80 -14.92 -8.01
CA ASP A 97 3.02 -16.12 -8.31
C ASP A 97 1.97 -16.42 -7.21
N GLY A 98 2.38 -16.41 -5.94
CA GLY A 98 1.49 -16.64 -4.81
C GLY A 98 0.39 -15.58 -4.68
N ILE A 99 0.73 -14.29 -4.86
CA ILE A 99 -0.23 -13.20 -4.80
C ILE A 99 -1.24 -13.31 -5.94
N VAL A 100 -0.78 -13.44 -7.18
CA VAL A 100 -1.63 -13.50 -8.37
C VAL A 100 -2.57 -14.72 -8.30
N LYS A 101 -2.09 -15.87 -7.81
CA LYS A 101 -2.93 -17.05 -7.59
C LYS A 101 -4.01 -16.80 -6.53
N ALA A 102 -3.68 -16.13 -5.42
CA ALA A 102 -4.62 -15.87 -4.34
C ALA A 102 -5.84 -15.05 -4.77
N ILE A 103 -5.66 -14.14 -5.74
CA ILE A 103 -6.73 -13.26 -6.22
C ILE A 103 -7.26 -13.63 -7.62
N LYS A 104 -6.82 -14.77 -8.21
CA LYS A 104 -7.05 -15.11 -9.62
C LYS A 104 -8.52 -15.01 -10.05
N ASN A 105 -9.43 -15.47 -9.20
CA ASN A 105 -10.87 -15.51 -9.48
C ASN A 105 -11.66 -14.42 -8.73
N HIS A 106 -10.96 -13.43 -8.17
CA HIS A 106 -11.63 -12.36 -7.43
C HIS A 106 -12.40 -11.44 -8.38
N PRO A 107 -13.66 -11.04 -8.09
CA PRO A 107 -14.43 -10.16 -8.96
C PRO A 107 -13.70 -8.85 -9.29
N ASN A 108 -13.08 -8.24 -8.26
CA ASN A 108 -12.29 -7.02 -8.39
C ASN A 108 -10.83 -7.24 -8.82
N ARG A 109 -10.46 -8.41 -9.34
CA ARG A 109 -9.06 -8.73 -9.75
C ARG A 109 -8.48 -7.70 -10.72
N SER A 110 -9.29 -7.11 -11.57
CA SER A 110 -8.89 -6.06 -12.54
C SER A 110 -8.34 -4.80 -11.89
N ARG A 111 -8.63 -4.55 -10.60
CA ARG A 111 -8.13 -3.40 -9.83
C ARG A 111 -6.70 -3.58 -9.32
N TYR A 112 -6.17 -4.80 -9.37
CA TYR A 112 -4.82 -5.10 -8.89
C TYR A 112 -3.77 -5.08 -10.02
N VAL A 113 -2.74 -4.27 -9.79
CA VAL A 113 -1.55 -4.15 -10.63
C VAL A 113 -0.35 -4.75 -9.87
N ALA A 114 0.15 -5.87 -10.37
CA ALA A 114 1.36 -6.50 -9.85
C ALA A 114 2.58 -5.65 -10.19
N THR A 115 3.41 -5.32 -9.20
CA THR A 115 4.71 -4.66 -9.45
C THR A 115 5.83 -5.35 -8.69
N HIS A 116 7.07 -5.14 -9.12
CA HIS A 116 8.27 -5.56 -8.41
C HIS A 116 9.33 -4.48 -8.60
N PRO A 117 9.35 -3.48 -7.72
CA PRO A 117 10.39 -2.49 -7.75
C PRO A 117 11.74 -3.11 -7.39
N MET A 118 12.70 -3.03 -8.30
CA MET A 118 14.06 -3.57 -8.09
C MET A 118 14.95 -2.57 -7.35
N TRP A 119 14.53 -2.12 -6.16
CA TRP A 119 15.31 -1.25 -5.28
C TRP A 119 15.02 -1.57 -3.80
N GLY A 120 15.99 -1.32 -2.93
CA GLY A 120 15.93 -1.63 -1.50
C GLY A 120 17.31 -1.97 -0.94
N ASN A 121 17.43 -2.10 0.39
CA ASN A 121 18.62 -2.67 1.02
C ASN A 121 18.38 -4.16 1.34
N ARG A 122 19.47 -4.91 1.49
CA ARG A 122 19.48 -6.24 2.10
C ARG A 122 20.12 -6.09 3.47
N GLU A 123 19.36 -5.59 4.43
CA GLU A 123 19.78 -5.58 5.84
C GLU A 123 18.66 -6.18 6.69
#